data_AF-A0A9W8UPB9-F1
#
_entry.id   AF-A0A9W8UPB9-F1
#
_cell.length_a   1.000
_cell.length_b   1.000
_cell.length_c   1.000
_cell.angle_alpha   90.00
_cell.angle_beta   90.00
_cell.angle_gamma   90.00
#
_symmetry.space_group_name_H-M   'P 1'
#
loop_
_entity.id
_entity.type
_entity.pdbx_description
1 polymer ?
#
loop_
_entity_poly.entity_id
_entity_poly.type
_entity_poly.pdbx_seq_one_letter_code
_entity_poly.pdbx_strand_id
1 'polypeptide(L)'
;MVQRVSRSSGRILLGLCSRPIATRAPLLGREPVGRQYAVASTTHAGATAAPTQYSPATKPPSARPAETRKSQMIRTYTSLLRTTPLILFFQHSNLTAVEWAAVRRELKKAVSAVPSTIAGPDGQPMDISGRVQLQVLRTNMFDVALKIVEFYNPEAAAAMGTTARTARGPRRLPNQPTAK
;
A
#
# COMPACT_ATOMS: atom_id res chain seq x y z
N MET A 1 -4.41 -83.97 1.01
CA MET A 1 -4.62 -83.12 -0.19
C MET A 1 -3.70 -81.91 -0.05
N VAL A 2 -2.69 -81.83 -0.94
CA VAL A 2 -1.84 -80.67 -1.35
C VAL A 2 -1.15 -79.87 -0.21
N GLN A 3 0.14 -80.00 0.11
CA GLN A 3 1.41 -79.87 -0.63
C GLN A 3 1.87 -78.42 -0.95
N ARG A 4 2.89 -77.98 -0.18
CA ARG A 4 4.08 -77.16 -0.52
C ARG A 4 4.03 -75.63 -0.71
N VAL A 5 5.24 -75.08 -0.47
CA VAL A 5 5.89 -73.81 -0.88
C VAL A 5 5.79 -72.71 0.18
N SER A 6 6.80 -72.37 1.01
CA SER A 6 8.27 -72.15 0.86
C SER A 6 8.67 -71.01 -0.07
N ARG A 7 9.09 -69.87 0.52
CA ARG A 7 10.26 -69.03 0.18
C ARG A 7 10.27 -67.83 1.14
N SER A 8 11.27 -67.68 2.02
CA SER A 8 12.64 -67.20 1.75
C SER A 8 12.62 -65.73 1.31
N SER A 9 12.95 -64.78 2.19
CA SER A 9 14.31 -64.28 2.49
C SER A 9 14.77 -63.22 1.50
N GLY A 10 15.09 -62.04 2.03
CA GLY A 10 15.57 -60.90 1.23
C GLY A 10 15.81 -59.65 2.07
N ARG A 11 16.68 -59.74 3.08
CA ARG A 11 17.42 -58.56 3.58
C ARG A 11 18.37 -58.11 2.48
N ILE A 12 18.31 -56.84 2.08
CA ILE A 12 19.43 -56.18 1.39
C ILE A 12 19.87 -55.01 2.26
N LEU A 13 21.06 -55.19 2.81
CA LEU A 13 21.88 -54.19 3.48
C LEU A 13 22.80 -53.52 2.45
N LEU A 14 23.17 -52.29 2.78
CA LEU A 14 24.41 -51.58 2.42
C LEU A 14 24.55 -51.02 0.99
N GLY A 15 24.84 -49.71 0.98
CA GLY A 15 25.31 -48.98 -0.18
C GLY A 15 25.80 -47.58 0.17
N LEU A 16 26.68 -47.47 1.19
CA LEU A 16 27.57 -46.33 1.33
C LEU A 16 28.52 -46.32 0.13
N CYS A 17 28.35 -45.36 -0.78
CA CYS A 17 29.36 -45.02 -1.78
C CYS A 17 29.55 -43.50 -1.78
N SER A 18 30.49 -43.07 -0.95
CA SER A 18 31.29 -41.87 -1.16
C SER A 18 32.00 -41.92 -2.52
N ARG A 19 32.08 -40.78 -3.21
CA ARG A 19 33.18 -40.31 -4.11
C ARG A 19 32.70 -39.08 -4.90
N PRO A 20 33.59 -38.19 -5.40
CA PRO A 20 34.87 -37.76 -4.86
C PRO A 20 34.97 -36.22 -4.74
N ILE A 21 35.92 -35.75 -3.93
CA ILE A 21 36.46 -34.40 -3.94
C ILE A 21 37.18 -34.17 -5.28
N ALA A 22 36.76 -33.14 -6.01
CA ALA A 22 37.49 -32.60 -7.16
C ALA A 22 38.01 -31.20 -6.77
N THR A 23 39.33 -31.08 -6.73
CA THR A 23 40.05 -29.83 -6.51
C THR A 23 40.61 -29.30 -7.83
N ARG A 24 40.48 -27.98 -8.04
CA ARG A 24 41.14 -27.08 -9.03
C ARG A 24 40.64 -27.14 -10.49
N ALA A 25 40.47 -26.06 -11.26
CA ALA A 25 40.85 -24.63 -11.17
C ALA A 25 39.93 -23.79 -12.11
N PRO A 26 40.04 -22.44 -12.16
CA PRO A 26 38.95 -21.54 -12.52
C PRO A 26 38.78 -21.31 -14.02
N LEU A 27 37.53 -21.22 -14.48
CA LEU A 27 37.19 -20.61 -15.76
C LEU A 27 36.30 -19.39 -15.51
N LEU A 28 36.90 -18.26 -15.87
CA LEU A 28 36.38 -16.93 -16.17
C LEU A 28 34.85 -16.75 -16.10
N GLY A 29 34.47 -15.74 -15.32
CA GLY A 29 33.11 -15.37 -14.95
C GLY A 29 32.15 -15.24 -16.13
N ARG A 30 30.99 -15.87 -15.96
CA ARG A 30 29.78 -15.59 -16.69
C ARG A 30 28.74 -15.14 -15.66
N GLU A 31 28.54 -13.83 -15.63
CA GLU A 31 27.62 -13.13 -14.73
C GLU A 31 26.19 -13.66 -14.83
N PRO A 32 25.44 -13.73 -13.71
CA PRO A 32 24.03 -14.08 -13.72
C PRO A 32 23.21 -12.95 -14.35
N VAL A 33 22.30 -13.32 -15.25
CA VAL A 33 21.27 -12.44 -15.80
C VAL A 33 20.35 -12.01 -14.66
N GLY A 34 20.70 -10.89 -14.02
CA GLY A 34 19.81 -10.15 -13.14
C GLY A 34 18.66 -9.59 -13.96
N ARG A 35 17.43 -9.84 -13.51
CA ARG A 35 16.25 -9.13 -14.02
C ARG A 35 16.43 -7.64 -13.75
N GLN A 36 16.82 -6.91 -14.79
CA GLN A 36 16.91 -5.46 -14.78
C GLN A 36 15.48 -4.89 -14.75
N TYR A 37 15.15 -4.19 -13.66
CA TYR A 37 14.03 -3.27 -13.65
C TYR A 37 14.44 -2.07 -14.51
N ALA A 38 13.60 -1.69 -15.47
CA ALA A 38 13.84 -0.52 -16.30
C ALA A 38 13.85 0.76 -15.44
N VAL A 39 15.04 1.29 -15.18
CA VAL A 39 15.21 2.69 -14.78
C VAL A 39 15.25 3.49 -16.06
N ALA A 40 14.20 4.28 -16.31
CA ALA A 40 14.21 5.27 -17.39
C ALA A 40 15.17 6.40 -16.99
N SER A 41 16.46 6.20 -17.27
CA SER A 41 17.46 7.27 -17.26
C SER A 41 17.33 8.04 -18.57
N THR A 42 16.56 9.13 -18.56
CA THR A 42 16.58 10.11 -19.64
C THR A 42 17.95 10.79 -19.64
N THR A 43 18.85 10.36 -20.55
CA THR A 43 20.05 11.12 -20.89
C THR A 43 19.63 12.36 -21.68
N HIS A 44 19.32 13.43 -20.97
CA HIS A 44 19.29 14.76 -21.57
C HIS A 44 20.73 15.29 -21.64
N ALA A 45 21.35 15.13 -22.80
CA ALA A 45 22.47 15.96 -23.21
C ALA A 45 21.98 17.43 -23.18
N GLY A 46 22.49 18.20 -22.23
CA GLY A 46 21.98 19.53 -21.89
C GLY A 46 21.49 19.64 -20.45
N ALA A 47 22.34 19.25 -19.48
CA ALA A 47 22.09 19.52 -18.07
C ALA A 47 22.27 21.02 -17.80
N THR A 48 21.27 21.83 -18.18
CA THR A 48 20.98 23.04 -17.43
C THR A 48 20.68 22.58 -16.02
N ALA A 49 21.49 23.02 -15.05
CA ALA A 49 21.26 22.74 -13.64
C ALA A 49 19.80 23.07 -13.33
N ALA A 50 18.98 22.06 -13.00
CA ALA A 50 17.63 22.32 -12.55
C ALA A 50 17.75 23.34 -11.41
N PRO A 51 16.99 24.45 -11.44
CA PRO A 51 17.11 25.48 -10.41
C PRO A 51 16.98 24.79 -9.06
N THR A 52 17.83 25.16 -8.10
CA THR A 52 17.99 24.55 -6.76
C THR A 52 16.70 24.51 -5.94
N GLN A 53 15.60 25.03 -6.50
CA GLN A 53 14.25 25.08 -5.96
C GLN A 53 13.24 24.34 -6.88
N TYR A 54 13.64 23.25 -7.52
CA TYR A 54 12.72 22.37 -8.24
C TYR A 54 12.24 21.22 -7.35
N SER A 55 10.97 21.27 -6.95
CA SER A 55 10.26 20.14 -6.33
C SER A 55 9.34 19.50 -7.37
N PRO A 56 9.42 18.17 -7.59
CA PRO A 56 8.62 17.51 -8.61
C PRO A 56 7.13 17.54 -8.23
N ALA A 57 6.25 17.64 -9.23
CA ALA A 57 4.82 17.83 -9.04
C ALA A 57 4.16 16.73 -8.16
N THR A 58 4.71 15.52 -8.15
CA THR A 58 4.20 14.38 -7.36
C THR A 58 4.74 14.32 -5.93
N LYS A 59 5.82 15.04 -5.61
CA LYS A 59 6.43 15.08 -4.26
C LYS A 59 6.56 16.54 -3.84
N PRO A 60 5.43 17.17 -3.44
CA PRO A 60 5.48 18.52 -2.88
C PRO A 60 6.35 18.53 -1.62
N PRO A 61 6.92 19.70 -1.29
CA PRO A 61 7.66 19.86 -0.05
C PRO A 61 6.74 19.51 1.13
N SER A 62 7.20 18.61 1.98
CA SER A 62 6.43 18.02 3.06
C SER A 62 7.22 18.18 4.36
N ALA A 63 6.55 18.55 5.45
CA ALA A 63 7.19 18.75 6.76
C ALA A 63 7.87 17.48 7.28
N ARG A 64 7.43 16.31 6.82
CA ARG A 64 8.07 15.02 7.09
C ARG A 64 8.47 14.33 5.78
N PRO A 65 9.51 13.48 5.79
CA PRO A 65 9.89 12.70 4.62
C PRO A 65 8.72 11.84 4.14
N ALA A 66 8.41 11.94 2.84
CA ALA A 66 7.28 11.26 2.22
C ALA A 66 7.45 9.73 2.14
N GLU A 67 8.70 9.24 2.13
CA GLU A 67 9.03 7.81 2.02
C GLU A 67 8.66 7.01 3.29
N THR A 68 8.45 7.69 4.42
CA THR A 68 8.24 7.00 5.69
C THR A 68 6.84 6.42 5.78
N ARG A 69 6.73 5.19 6.29
CA ARG A 69 5.44 4.53 6.58
C ARG A 69 4.52 5.42 7.41
N LYS A 70 5.05 6.17 8.38
CA LYS A 70 4.29 7.10 9.22
C LYS A 70 3.60 8.19 8.40
N SER A 71 4.33 8.85 7.50
CA SER A 71 3.78 9.89 6.61
C SER A 71 2.69 9.32 5.69
N GLN A 72 2.90 8.11 5.15
CA GLN A 72 1.92 7.47 4.28
C GLN A 72 0.64 7.10 5.04
N MET A 73 0.75 6.51 6.22
CA MET A 73 -0.43 6.17 7.04
C MET A 73 -1.27 7.41 7.38
N ILE A 74 -0.63 8.53 7.72
CA ILE A 74 -1.35 9.78 8.00
C ILE A 74 -2.13 10.25 6.77
N ARG A 75 -1.52 10.23 5.57
CA ARG A 75 -2.20 10.62 4.32
C ARG A 75 -3.39 9.72 4.00
N THR A 76 -3.23 8.40 4.18
CA THR A 76 -4.33 7.45 4.00
C THR A 76 -5.46 7.72 4.99
N TYR A 77 -5.14 7.96 6.26
CA TYR A 77 -6.15 8.22 7.30
C TYR A 77 -6.85 9.56 7.14
N THR A 78 -6.16 10.63 6.76
CA THR A 78 -6.81 11.92 6.48
C THR A 78 -7.74 11.84 5.27
N SER A 79 -7.37 11.10 4.23
CA SER A 79 -8.24 10.82 3.08
C SER A 79 -9.48 10.03 3.49
N LEU A 80 -9.31 9.00 4.33
CA LEU A 80 -10.41 8.21 4.88
C LEU A 80 -11.38 9.09 5.69
N LEU A 81 -10.87 9.90 6.61
CA LEU A 81 -11.69 10.78 7.45
C LEU A 81 -12.49 11.82 6.64
N ARG A 82 -11.97 12.27 5.50
CA ARG A 82 -12.67 13.22 4.62
C ARG A 82 -13.72 12.59 3.72
N THR A 83 -13.59 11.29 3.43
CA THR A 83 -14.45 10.58 2.46
C THR A 83 -15.47 9.67 3.12
N THR A 84 -15.26 9.28 4.37
CA THR A 84 -16.15 8.37 5.11
C THR A 84 -16.98 9.15 6.13
N PRO A 85 -18.30 9.30 5.93
CA PRO A 85 -19.15 10.05 6.85
C PRO A 85 -19.44 9.27 8.15
N LEU A 86 -19.28 7.94 8.14
CA LEU A 86 -19.55 7.08 9.29
C LEU A 86 -18.38 6.12 9.51
N ILE A 87 -17.85 6.10 10.73
CA ILE A 87 -16.79 5.20 11.17
C ILE A 87 -17.20 4.64 12.53
N LEU A 88 -17.06 3.32 12.69
CA LEU A 88 -17.29 2.62 13.95
C LEU A 88 -15.95 2.12 14.50
N PHE A 89 -15.66 2.43 15.77
CA PHE A 89 -14.45 1.99 16.44
C PHE A 89 -14.72 0.73 17.27
N PHE A 90 -13.87 -0.27 17.08
CA PHE A 90 -13.91 -1.51 17.83
C PHE A 90 -12.58 -1.68 18.56
N GLN A 91 -12.65 -2.08 19.84
CA GLN A 91 -11.49 -2.65 20.51
C GLN A 91 -11.38 -4.11 20.08
N HIS A 92 -10.19 -4.54 19.68
CA HIS A 92 -9.90 -5.94 19.44
C HIS A 92 -8.73 -6.37 20.34
N SER A 93 -8.77 -7.61 20.82
CA SER A 93 -7.69 -8.20 21.63
C SER A 93 -7.11 -9.37 20.85
N ASN A 94 -5.82 -9.32 20.50
CA ASN A 94 -5.01 -10.44 20.01
C ASN A 94 -5.67 -11.40 18.98
N LEU A 95 -6.50 -10.89 18.06
CA LEU A 95 -7.12 -11.70 17.01
C LEU A 95 -6.07 -12.19 16.01
N THR A 96 -6.12 -13.48 15.71
CA THR A 96 -5.29 -14.16 14.71
C THR A 96 -5.79 -13.90 13.29
N ALA A 97 -4.94 -14.21 12.29
CA ALA A 97 -5.29 -14.00 10.88
C ALA A 97 -6.53 -14.81 10.44
N VAL A 98 -6.72 -16.02 10.98
CA VAL A 98 -7.86 -16.88 10.67
C VAL A 98 -9.16 -16.28 11.23
N GLU A 99 -9.12 -15.75 12.45
CA GLU A 99 -10.26 -15.09 13.07
C GLU A 99 -10.63 -13.80 12.32
N TRP A 100 -9.64 -12.99 11.93
CA TRP A 100 -9.89 -11.83 11.09
C TRP A 100 -10.55 -12.17 9.76
N ALA A 101 -10.13 -13.26 9.11
CA ALA A 101 -10.74 -13.73 7.88
C ALA A 101 -12.20 -14.18 8.11
N ALA A 102 -12.47 -14.89 9.21
CA ALA A 102 -13.82 -15.29 9.57
C ALA A 102 -14.73 -14.08 9.82
N VAL A 103 -14.30 -13.12 10.65
CA VAL A 103 -15.07 -11.90 10.94
C VAL A 103 -15.37 -11.10 9.67
N ARG A 104 -14.36 -10.90 8.79
CA ARG A 104 -14.56 -10.20 7.52
C ARG A 104 -15.52 -10.93 6.58
N ARG A 105 -15.49 -12.26 6.55
CA ARG A 105 -16.42 -13.06 5.74
C ARG A 105 -17.86 -12.95 6.24
N GLU A 106 -18.08 -13.07 7.55
CA GLU A 106 -19.42 -12.94 8.11
C GLU A 106 -19.96 -11.51 7.98
N LEU A 107 -19.12 -10.48 8.15
CA LEU A 107 -19.50 -9.10 7.90
C LEU A 107 -19.93 -8.90 6.44
N LYS A 108 -19.16 -9.41 5.48
CA LYS A 108 -19.50 -9.29 4.05
C LYS A 108 -20.84 -9.97 3.75
N LYS A 109 -21.08 -11.15 4.32
CA LYS A 109 -22.35 -11.88 4.19
C LYS A 109 -23.51 -11.09 4.79
N ALA A 110 -23.36 -10.55 5.99
CA ALA A 110 -24.38 -9.75 6.67
C ALA A 110 -24.72 -8.47 5.88
N VAL A 111 -23.70 -7.74 5.40
CA VAL A 111 -23.89 -6.52 4.61
C VAL A 111 -24.56 -6.83 3.26
N SER A 112 -24.22 -7.94 2.62
CA SER A 112 -24.85 -8.35 1.35
C SER A 112 -26.32 -8.77 1.50
N ALA A 113 -26.75 -9.15 2.71
CA ALA A 113 -28.13 -9.52 2.98
C ALA A 113 -29.03 -8.29 3.22
N VAL A 114 -28.46 -7.11 3.43
CA VAL A 114 -29.22 -5.87 3.63
C VAL A 114 -29.75 -5.40 2.28
N PRO A 115 -31.08 -5.28 2.09
CA PRO A 115 -31.64 -4.75 0.86
C PRO A 115 -31.18 -3.30 0.65
N SER A 116 -30.85 -2.94 -0.59
CA SER A 116 -30.37 -1.61 -0.97
C SER A 116 -31.51 -0.58 -0.91
N THR A 117 -31.80 -0.09 0.29
CA THR A 117 -32.79 0.97 0.53
C THR A 117 -32.27 2.37 0.20
N ILE A 118 -30.97 2.49 -0.08
CA ILE A 118 -30.31 3.78 -0.35
C ILE A 118 -30.42 4.08 -1.84
N ALA A 119 -31.39 4.93 -2.18
CA ALA A 119 -31.47 5.57 -3.48
C ALA A 119 -30.30 6.54 -3.64
N GLY A 120 -29.50 6.35 -4.69
CA GLY A 120 -28.51 7.34 -5.12
C GLY A 120 -29.19 8.62 -5.63
N PRO A 121 -28.40 9.65 -5.97
CA PRO A 121 -28.93 10.91 -6.53
C PRO A 121 -29.78 10.71 -7.81
N ASP A 122 -29.56 9.60 -8.53
CA ASP A 122 -30.32 9.22 -9.74
C ASP A 122 -31.50 8.28 -9.46
N GLY A 123 -31.88 8.07 -8.20
CA GLY A 123 -32.97 7.17 -7.79
C GLY A 123 -32.65 5.67 -7.90
N GLN A 124 -31.45 5.32 -8.39
CA GLN A 124 -31.00 3.93 -8.51
C GLN A 124 -30.45 3.41 -7.17
N PRO A 125 -30.70 2.13 -6.82
CA PRO A 125 -30.15 1.55 -5.59
C PRO A 125 -28.62 1.54 -5.64
N MET A 126 -27.97 2.25 -4.73
CA MET A 126 -26.50 2.25 -4.65
C MET A 126 -26.03 1.06 -3.81
N ASP A 127 -25.28 0.14 -4.42
CA ASP A 127 -24.62 -0.93 -3.67
C ASP A 127 -23.41 -0.38 -2.90
N ILE A 128 -23.51 -0.40 -1.57
CA ILE A 128 -22.46 0.05 -0.64
C ILE A 128 -21.63 -1.15 -0.14
N SER A 129 -22.07 -2.38 -0.41
CA SER A 129 -21.49 -3.59 0.20
C SER A 129 -19.98 -3.72 -0.03
N GLY A 130 -19.49 -3.34 -1.21
CA GLY A 130 -18.06 -3.37 -1.54
C GLY A 130 -17.22 -2.26 -0.90
N ARG A 131 -17.86 -1.19 -0.38
CA ARG A 131 -17.18 -0.05 0.25
C ARG A 131 -17.05 -0.19 1.77
N VAL A 132 -17.86 -1.05 2.38
CA VAL A 132 -17.77 -1.37 3.81
C VAL A 132 -16.53 -2.24 4.05
N GLN A 133 -15.60 -1.74 4.87
CA GLN A 133 -14.35 -2.44 5.17
C GLN A 133 -14.06 -2.44 6.67
N LEU A 134 -13.52 -3.55 7.16
CA LEU A 134 -13.03 -3.69 8.53
C LEU A 134 -11.50 -3.65 8.54
N GLN A 135 -10.95 -2.51 8.97
CA GLN A 135 -9.51 -2.24 8.96
C GLN A 135 -8.95 -2.08 10.38
N VAL A 136 -7.73 -2.56 10.58
CA VAL A 136 -6.97 -2.36 11.83
C VAL A 136 -6.14 -1.09 11.69
N LEU A 137 -6.31 -0.16 12.63
CA LEU A 137 -5.68 1.16 12.59
C LEU A 137 -4.54 1.27 13.61
N ARG A 138 -3.55 2.11 13.31
CA ARG A 138 -2.55 2.53 14.29
C ARG A 138 -3.02 3.81 14.99
N THR A 139 -3.44 3.68 16.24
CA THR A 139 -4.02 4.76 17.06
C THR A 139 -3.20 6.05 17.04
N ASN A 140 -1.89 5.99 17.31
CA ASN A 140 -1.04 7.20 17.38
C ASN A 140 -0.99 7.98 16.06
N MET A 141 -1.11 7.33 14.91
CA MET A 141 -1.12 8.01 13.61
C MET A 141 -2.51 8.49 13.22
N PHE A 142 -3.54 7.78 13.68
CA PHE A 142 -4.93 8.16 13.48
C PHE A 142 -5.28 9.41 14.31
N ASP A 143 -4.79 9.53 15.55
CA ASP A 143 -4.93 10.74 16.37
C ASP A 143 -4.37 12.00 15.69
N VAL A 144 -3.18 11.87 15.07
CA VAL A 144 -2.60 12.97 14.27
C VAL A 144 -3.48 13.31 13.06
N ALA A 145 -4.09 12.31 12.42
CA ALA A 145 -4.98 12.55 11.29
C ALA A 145 -6.24 13.32 11.70
N LEU A 146 -6.84 13.00 12.86
CA LEU A 146 -7.98 13.74 13.43
C LEU A 146 -7.62 15.21 13.65
N LYS A 147 -6.49 15.48 14.31
CA LYS A 147 -6.00 16.85 14.53
C LYS A 147 -5.79 17.62 13.23
N ILE A 148 -5.25 16.96 12.20
CA ILE A 148 -5.08 17.61 10.90
C ILE A 148 -6.44 17.92 10.26
N VAL A 149 -7.39 16.99 10.29
CA VAL A 149 -8.70 17.23 9.65
C VAL A 149 -9.48 18.35 10.34
N GLU A 150 -9.39 18.45 11.67
CA GLU A 150 -10.11 19.46 12.44
C GLU A 150 -9.43 20.84 12.41
N PHE A 151 -8.11 20.91 12.55
CA PHE A 151 -7.41 22.20 12.76
C PHE A 151 -6.72 22.74 11.51
N TYR A 152 -6.48 21.94 10.48
CA TYR A 152 -5.74 22.41 9.30
C TYR A 152 -6.66 23.10 8.29
N ASN A 153 -6.54 24.42 8.18
CA ASN A 153 -7.17 25.19 7.11
C ASN A 153 -6.21 25.36 5.91
N PRO A 154 -6.51 24.76 4.74
CA PRO A 154 -5.65 24.88 3.56
C PRO A 154 -5.59 26.30 2.98
N GLU A 155 -6.64 27.12 3.14
CA GLU A 155 -6.70 28.48 2.59
C GLU A 155 -5.79 29.44 3.37
N ALA A 156 -5.83 29.36 4.70
CA ALA A 156 -4.94 30.12 5.58
C ALA A 156 -3.47 29.73 5.33
N ALA A 157 -3.18 28.44 5.15
CA ALA A 157 -1.83 27.96 4.85
C ALA A 157 -1.34 28.42 3.47
N ALA A 158 -2.23 28.51 2.47
CA ALA A 158 -1.88 29.02 1.14
C ALA A 158 -1.63 30.53 1.13
N ALA A 159 -2.28 31.28 2.02
CA ALA A 159 -2.04 32.72 2.22
C ALA A 159 -0.72 33.01 2.96
N MET A 160 -0.27 32.09 3.82
CA MET A 160 1.02 32.19 4.50
C MET A 160 2.19 31.95 3.53
N GLY A 161 2.93 33.03 3.23
CA GLY A 161 4.09 33.03 2.33
C GLY A 161 5.28 32.17 2.78
N THR A 162 5.23 31.58 3.97
CA THR A 162 6.24 30.66 4.51
C THR A 162 6.11 29.24 3.95
N THR A 163 5.00 28.90 3.29
CA THR A 163 4.84 27.58 2.65
C THR A 163 5.61 27.54 1.34
N ALA A 164 6.53 26.58 1.20
CA ALA A 164 7.28 26.35 -0.03
C ALA A 164 6.31 25.96 -1.16
N ARG A 165 5.87 26.95 -1.92
CA ARG A 165 4.90 26.78 -3.00
C ARG A 165 5.61 26.18 -4.20
N THR A 166 5.10 25.07 -4.72
CA THR A 166 5.48 24.63 -6.06
C THR A 166 4.89 25.63 -7.07
N ALA A 167 5.61 25.90 -8.17
CA ALA A 167 5.18 26.85 -9.20
C ALA A 167 3.87 26.46 -9.92
N ARG A 168 3.28 25.31 -9.58
CA ARG A 168 1.95 24.85 -10.02
C ARG A 168 1.08 24.46 -8.81
N GLY A 169 0.73 25.44 -7.98
CA GLY A 169 -0.47 25.39 -7.12
C GLY A 169 -1.73 25.74 -7.92
N PRO A 170 -2.95 25.61 -7.35
CA PRO A 170 -4.20 25.64 -8.11
C PRO A 170 -4.29 26.94 -8.92
N ARG A 171 -4.65 26.82 -10.21
CA ARG A 171 -4.83 27.97 -11.11
C ARG A 171 -5.71 29.02 -10.42
N ARG A 172 -5.11 30.14 -9.99
CA ARG A 172 -5.84 31.41 -10.06
C ARG A 172 -6.22 31.58 -11.53
N LEU A 173 -7.50 31.57 -11.83
CA LEU A 173 -8.00 32.05 -13.11
C LEU A 173 -7.57 33.53 -13.22
N PRO A 174 -6.82 33.93 -14.26
CA PRO A 174 -6.53 35.34 -14.46
C PRO A 174 -7.81 36.04 -14.95
N ASN A 175 -8.05 37.24 -14.39
CA ASN A 175 -9.07 38.23 -14.74
C ASN A 175 -10.44 38.10 -14.05
N GLN A 176 -10.59 38.81 -12.94
CA GLN A 176 -11.80 39.58 -12.68
C GLN A 176 -11.39 41.06 -12.58
N PRO A 177 -11.88 41.94 -13.48
CA PRO A 177 -11.67 43.37 -13.33
C PRO A 177 -12.50 43.87 -12.14
N THR A 178 -11.85 44.58 -11.23
CA THR A 178 -12.50 45.38 -10.19
C THR A 178 -13.34 46.47 -10.85
N ALA A 179 -14.67 46.33 -10.81
CA ALA A 179 -15.57 47.46 -11.05
C ALA A 179 -15.55 48.35 -9.80
N LYS A 180 -15.25 49.63 -10.01
CA LYS A 180 -15.56 50.71 -9.07
C LYS A 180 -17.05 50.99 -9.08
#